data_AF-A0A1S3I0L9-F1
#
_entry.id   AF-A0A1S3I0L9-F1
#
_cell.length_a   1.000
_cell.length_b   1.000
_cell.length_c   1.000
_cell.angle_alpha   90.00
_cell.angle_beta   90.00
_cell.angle_gamma   90.00
#
_symmetry.space_group_name_H-M   'P 1'
#
loop_
_entity.id
_entity.type
_entity.pdbx_description
1 polymer ?
#
loop_
_entity_poly.entity_id
_entity_poly.type
_entity_poly.pdbx_seq_one_letter_code
_entity_poly.pdbx_strand_id
1 'polypeptide(L)'
;MASVYFIGAFLLLTLSSFLRINCRVIAATPLTSAIRHYEPLYYDVESLHAEHHRVKRSSQKNIVWELSAHGKKMKIILKRDTSIFTNDLVVETSEGPVHLDTSRVYVGHVLGKVQQ
;
A
#
# COMPACT_ATOMS: atom_id res chain seq x y z
N MET A 1 -54.79 -27.37 -22.06
CA MET A 1 -53.36 -27.78 -22.02
C MET A 1 -52.41 -26.64 -22.41
N ALA A 2 -52.68 -25.81 -23.42
CA ALA A 2 -51.79 -24.72 -23.86
C ALA A 2 -51.54 -23.58 -22.84
N SER A 3 -52.52 -23.27 -21.98
CA SER A 3 -52.44 -22.14 -21.03
C SER A 3 -51.42 -22.34 -19.89
N VAL A 4 -51.19 -23.59 -19.46
CA VAL A 4 -50.25 -23.91 -18.37
C VAL A 4 -48.79 -23.72 -18.81
N TYR A 5 -48.49 -24.01 -20.08
CA TYR A 5 -47.16 -23.78 -20.66
C TYR A 5 -46.83 -22.29 -20.79
N PHE A 6 -47.85 -21.45 -21.06
CA PHE A 6 -47.68 -20.00 -21.17
C PHE A 6 -47.30 -19.37 -19.83
N ILE A 7 -47.96 -19.79 -18.74
CA ILE A 7 -47.67 -19.31 -17.39
C ILE A 7 -46.30 -19.80 -16.92
N GLY A 8 -45.95 -21.06 -17.22
CA GLY A 8 -44.63 -21.62 -16.90
C GLY A 8 -43.48 -20.92 -17.63
N ALA A 9 -43.64 -20.61 -18.92
CA ALA A 9 -42.64 -19.86 -19.68
C ALA A 9 -42.46 -18.43 -19.15
N PHE A 10 -43.54 -17.76 -18.75
CA PHE A 10 -43.48 -16.43 -18.17
C PHE A 10 -42.75 -16.41 -16.82
N LEU A 11 -43.00 -17.41 -15.97
CA LEU A 11 -42.30 -17.59 -14.68
C LEU A 11 -40.80 -17.87 -14.83
N LEU A 12 -40.41 -18.65 -15.84
CA LEU A 12 -38.99 -18.94 -16.13
C LEU A 12 -38.26 -17.71 -16.70
N LEU A 13 -38.94 -16.91 -17.53
CA LEU A 13 -38.38 -15.67 -18.06
C LEU A 13 -38.21 -14.60 -16.99
N THR A 14 -39.12 -14.49 -16.02
CA THR A 14 -38.97 -13.55 -14.90
C THR A 14 -37.89 -14.02 -13.92
N LEU A 15 -37.77 -15.32 -13.64
CA LEU A 15 -36.70 -15.87 -12.77
C LEU A 15 -35.31 -15.64 -13.36
N SER A 16 -35.14 -15.84 -14.67
CA SER A 16 -33.85 -15.62 -15.36
C SER A 16 -33.45 -14.14 -15.41
N SER A 17 -34.43 -13.23 -15.49
CA SER A 17 -34.20 -11.78 -15.42
C SER A 17 -33.84 -11.34 -13.99
N PHE A 18 -34.43 -11.95 -12.97
CA PHE A 18 -34.10 -11.72 -11.56
C PHE A 18 -32.70 -12.21 -11.17
N LEU A 19 -32.23 -13.32 -11.75
CA LEU A 19 -30.87 -13.85 -11.49
C LEU A 19 -29.75 -12.98 -12.09
N ARG A 20 -30.04 -12.09 -13.05
CA ARG A 20 -29.04 -11.19 -13.64
C ARG A 20 -28.81 -9.89 -12.84
N ILE A 21 -29.58 -9.65 -11.78
CA ILE A 21 -29.63 -8.35 -11.06
C ILE A 21 -28.69 -8.28 -9.84
N ASN A 22 -27.99 -9.36 -9.47
CA ASN A 22 -27.12 -9.37 -8.29
C ASN A 22 -25.62 -9.28 -8.61
N CYS A 23 -25.22 -8.62 -9.69
CA CYS A 23 -23.85 -8.12 -9.80
C CYS A 23 -23.76 -6.78 -9.06
N ARG A 24 -23.71 -6.83 -7.73
CA ARG A 24 -23.22 -5.68 -6.96
C ARG A 24 -21.72 -5.61 -7.21
N VAL A 25 -21.32 -4.73 -8.14
CA VAL A 25 -19.99 -4.13 -8.11
C VAL A 25 -19.77 -3.66 -6.68
N ILE A 26 -18.77 -4.25 -6.00
CA ILE A 26 -18.25 -3.69 -4.76
C ILE A 26 -17.58 -2.39 -5.18
N ALA A 27 -18.38 -1.34 -5.33
CA ALA A 27 -17.87 0.00 -5.56
C ALA A 27 -16.97 0.29 -4.36
N ALA A 28 -15.70 0.54 -4.66
CA ALA A 28 -14.69 0.90 -3.69
C ALA A 28 -15.30 1.83 -2.65
N THR A 29 -15.22 1.45 -1.37
CA THR A 29 -15.61 2.33 -0.28
C THR A 29 -14.89 3.66 -0.48
N PRO A 30 -15.62 4.79 -0.57
CA PRO A 30 -14.97 6.07 -0.81
C PRO A 30 -14.02 6.32 0.36
N LEU A 31 -12.75 6.54 0.02
CA LEU A 31 -11.73 6.99 0.95
C LEU A 31 -12.31 8.19 1.72
N THR A 32 -12.16 8.19 3.05
CA THR A 32 -12.72 9.22 3.96
C THR A 32 -12.57 10.63 3.39
N SER A 33 -13.51 11.53 3.67
CA SER A 33 -13.55 12.92 3.16
C SER A 33 -12.27 13.75 3.38
N ALA A 34 -11.37 13.30 4.25
CA ALA A 34 -10.06 13.89 4.49
C ALA A 34 -9.02 13.61 3.38
N ILE A 35 -9.16 12.53 2.61
CA ILE A 35 -8.18 12.14 1.58
C ILE A 35 -8.72 12.54 0.21
N ARG A 36 -8.33 13.75 -0.24
CA ARG A 36 -8.79 14.33 -1.50
C ARG A 36 -8.06 13.80 -2.74
N HIS A 37 -6.81 13.38 -2.55
CA HIS A 37 -5.96 12.95 -3.65
C HIS A 37 -5.03 11.84 -3.18
N TYR A 38 -5.05 10.72 -3.91
CA TYR A 38 -4.16 9.60 -3.73
C TYR A 38 -3.53 9.29 -5.09
N GLU A 39 -2.22 9.28 -5.15
CA GLU A 39 -1.47 8.90 -6.34
C GLU A 39 -0.54 7.73 -5.99
N PRO A 40 -0.37 6.75 -6.90
CA PRO A 40 0.59 5.69 -6.70
C PRO A 40 2.03 6.22 -6.63
N LEU A 41 2.81 5.62 -5.75
CA LEU A 41 4.26 5.80 -5.67
C LEU A 41 4.94 4.73 -6.52
N TYR A 42 5.70 5.12 -7.55
CA TYR A 42 6.38 4.17 -8.42
C TYR A 42 7.87 4.08 -8.08
N TYR A 43 8.34 2.89 -7.74
CA TYR A 43 9.75 2.60 -7.47
C TYR A 43 10.02 1.10 -7.62
N ASP A 44 11.29 0.73 -7.76
CA ASP A 44 11.73 -0.66 -7.77
C ASP A 44 11.90 -1.17 -6.33
N VAL A 45 10.94 -1.99 -5.91
CA VAL A 45 10.90 -2.59 -4.56
C VAL A 45 12.08 -3.54 -4.36
N GLU A 46 12.44 -4.33 -5.37
CA GLU A 46 13.49 -5.35 -5.25
C GLU A 46 14.86 -4.70 -5.12
N SER A 47 15.13 -3.67 -5.93
CA SER A 47 16.37 -2.90 -5.85
C SER A 47 16.52 -2.21 -4.49
N LEU A 48 15.48 -1.53 -4.00
CA LEU A 48 15.49 -0.90 -2.68
C LEU A 48 15.72 -1.93 -1.57
N HIS A 49 15.07 -3.08 -1.65
CA HIS A 49 15.20 -4.16 -0.68
C HIS A 49 16.62 -4.75 -0.70
N ALA A 50 17.21 -4.97 -1.87
CA ALA A 50 18.58 -5.44 -2.03
C ALA A 50 19.59 -4.44 -1.45
N GLU A 51 19.39 -3.14 -1.69
CA GLU A 51 20.24 -2.08 -1.14
C GLU A 51 20.13 -2.00 0.38
N HIS A 52 18.91 -2.08 0.93
CA HIS A 52 18.67 -2.20 2.37
C HIS A 52 19.42 -3.39 2.97
N HIS A 53 19.35 -4.56 2.34
CA HIS A 53 20.08 -5.75 2.79
C HIS A 53 21.60 -5.59 2.75
N ARG A 54 22.13 -4.85 1.76
CA ARG A 54 23.57 -4.54 1.68
C ARG A 54 23.99 -3.58 2.78
N VAL A 55 23.23 -2.52 3.01
CA VAL A 55 23.48 -1.54 4.08
C VAL A 55 23.34 -2.17 5.45
N LYS A 56 22.38 -3.08 5.67
CA LYS A 56 22.27 -3.80 6.96
C LYS A 56 23.53 -4.60 7.31
N ARG A 57 24.29 -5.07 6.32
CA ARG A 57 25.54 -5.83 6.51
C ARG A 57 26.79 -4.94 6.65
N SER A 58 26.67 -3.63 6.42
CA SER A 58 27.79 -2.69 6.40
C SER A 58 27.50 -1.52 7.34
N SER A 59 28.40 -1.22 8.29
CA SER A 59 28.11 -0.24 9.34
C SER A 59 27.78 1.17 8.82
N GLN A 60 28.26 1.56 7.63
CA GLN A 60 28.08 2.91 7.07
C GLN A 60 27.95 2.88 5.54
N LYS A 61 26.71 2.88 5.05
CA LYS A 61 26.34 3.27 3.68
C LYS A 61 24.97 3.93 3.69
N ASN A 62 24.79 4.95 2.85
CA ASN A 62 23.49 5.53 2.58
C ASN A 62 22.80 4.72 1.49
N ILE A 63 21.47 4.66 1.52
CA ILE A 63 20.64 4.07 0.46
C ILE A 63 20.20 5.21 -0.46
N VAL A 64 20.29 5.01 -1.77
CA VAL A 64 19.80 5.97 -2.76
C VAL A 64 18.47 5.47 -3.29
N TRP A 65 17.37 6.01 -2.78
CA TRP A 65 16.03 5.63 -3.20
C TRP A 65 15.51 6.53 -4.32
N GLU A 66 15.36 5.97 -5.52
CA GLU A 66 14.70 6.63 -6.64
C GLU A 66 13.21 6.26 -6.67
N LEU A 67 12.36 7.28 -6.73
CA LEU A 67 10.92 7.09 -6.78
C LEU A 67 10.28 8.13 -7.72
N SER A 68 9.10 7.80 -8.22
CA SER A 68 8.29 8.71 -9.04
C SER A 68 6.91 8.90 -8.42
N ALA A 69 6.51 10.15 -8.23
CA ALA A 69 5.19 10.55 -7.75
C ALA A 69 4.84 11.93 -8.32
N HIS A 70 3.56 12.21 -8.55
CA HIS A 70 3.08 13.48 -9.10
C HIS A 70 3.71 13.83 -10.44
N GLY A 71 3.93 12.82 -11.28
CA GLY A 71 4.62 12.97 -12.57
C GLY A 71 6.10 13.37 -12.45
N LYS A 72 6.69 13.30 -11.25
CA LYS A 72 8.05 13.75 -10.97
C LYS A 72 8.91 12.63 -10.44
N LYS A 73 10.11 12.50 -10.99
CA LYS A 73 11.17 11.65 -10.45
C LYS A 73 11.91 12.41 -9.36
N MET A 74 12.08 11.77 -8.22
CA MET A 74 12.88 12.28 -7.12
C MET A 74 13.80 11.19 -6.60
N LYS A 75 14.92 11.63 -6.05
CA LYS A 75 15.91 10.77 -5.43
C LYS A 75 16.02 11.16 -3.96
N ILE A 76 15.99 10.19 -3.07
CA ILE A 76 16.09 10.39 -1.62
C ILE A 76 17.34 9.67 -1.14
N ILE A 77 18.21 10.37 -0.42
CA ILE A 77 19.28 9.72 0.35
C ILE A 77 18.69 9.32 1.68
N LEU A 78 18.69 8.03 1.98
CA LEU A 78 18.32 7.51 3.28
C LEU A 78 19.58 7.18 4.07
N LYS A 79 19.73 7.82 5.23
CA LYS A 79 20.77 7.52 6.21
C LYS A 79 20.13 6.84 7.41
N ARG A 80 20.72 5.74 7.87
CA ARG A 80 20.27 5.07 9.09
C ARG A 80 20.51 6.00 10.28
N ASP A 81 19.45 6.24 11.05
CA ASP A 81 19.53 7.04 12.26
C ASP A 81 18.61 6.44 13.33
N THR A 82 19.20 6.04 14.44
CA THR A 82 18.51 5.48 15.60
C THR A 82 18.61 6.38 16.82
N SER A 83 19.09 7.62 16.67
CA SER A 83 19.26 8.59 17.77
C SER A 83 17.96 8.94 18.47
N ILE A 84 16.82 8.76 17.79
CA ILE A 84 15.48 8.98 18.35
C ILE A 84 15.06 7.89 19.35
N PHE A 85 15.76 6.76 19.40
CA PHE A 85 15.46 5.65 20.31
C PHE A 85 16.52 5.55 21.40
N THR A 86 16.09 5.20 22.61
CA THR A 86 17.01 4.80 23.66
C THR A 86 17.57 3.40 23.36
N ASN A 87 18.77 3.11 23.87
CA ASN A 87 19.43 1.82 23.65
C ASN A 87 18.64 0.62 24.22
N ASP A 88 17.77 0.90 25.19
CA ASP A 88 16.93 -0.04 25.93
C ASP A 88 15.45 0.05 25.52
N LEU A 89 15.15 0.49 24.30
CA LEU A 89 13.78 0.57 23.81
C LEU A 89 13.05 -0.78 23.94
N VAL A 90 12.02 -0.80 24.78
CA VAL A 90 11.07 -1.90 24.94
C VAL A 90 9.69 -1.38 24.58
N VAL A 91 9.00 -2.11 23.70
CA VAL A 91 7.61 -1.79 23.32
C VAL A 91 6.69 -2.72 24.11
N GLU A 92 5.89 -2.15 25.01
CA GLU A 92 4.86 -2.90 25.73
C GLU A 92 3.65 -3.15 24.83
N THR A 93 3.25 -4.41 24.70
CA THR A 93 2.07 -4.83 23.94
C THR A 93 1.11 -5.60 24.84
N SER A 94 -0.10 -5.87 24.36
CA SER A 94 -1.08 -6.71 25.07
C SER A 94 -0.55 -8.11 25.39
N GLU A 95 0.45 -8.59 24.65
CA GLU A 95 1.09 -9.90 24.81
C GLU A 95 2.41 -9.83 25.60
N GLY A 96 2.80 -8.62 26.05
CA GLY A 96 4.03 -8.37 26.82
C GLY A 96 5.06 -7.51 26.09
N PRO A 97 6.26 -7.33 26.69
CA PRO A 97 7.33 -6.51 26.14
C PRO A 97 8.00 -7.14 24.92
N VAL A 98 8.14 -6.37 23.84
CA VAL A 98 8.77 -6.79 22.59
C VAL A 98 9.95 -5.87 22.24
N HIS A 99 11.06 -6.48 21.82
CA HIS A 99 12.20 -5.73 21.28
C HIS A 99 11.93 -5.33 19.83
N LEU A 100 12.00 -4.02 19.55
CA LEU A 100 11.76 -3.49 18.21
C LEU A 100 13.05 -3.49 17.38
N ASP A 101 13.01 -4.11 16.20
CA ASP A 101 14.10 -3.98 15.22
C ASP A 101 14.12 -2.56 14.64
N THR A 102 14.95 -1.69 15.24
CA THR A 102 15.18 -0.32 14.74
C THR A 102 15.97 -0.30 13.42
N SER A 103 16.33 -1.46 12.86
CA SER A 103 17.13 -1.53 11.65
C SER A 103 16.50 -1.04 10.36
N ARG A 104 15.20 -0.76 10.42
CA ARG A 104 14.41 -0.23 9.31
C ARG A 104 14.16 1.27 9.42
N VAL A 105 14.72 1.94 10.43
CA VAL A 105 14.52 3.37 10.63
C VAL A 105 15.59 4.17 9.91
N TYR A 106 15.12 5.11 9.09
CA TYR A 106 15.94 5.95 8.23
C TYR A 106 15.49 7.41 8.33
N VAL A 107 16.46 8.31 8.29
CA VAL A 107 16.25 9.72 8.01
C VAL A 107 16.56 9.95 6.54
N GLY A 108 15.61 10.57 5.83
CA GLY A 108 15.67 10.80 4.39
C GLY A 108 15.81 12.27 4.05
N HIS A 109 16.62 12.58 3.04
CA HIS A 109 16.68 13.91 2.42
C HIS A 109 16.53 13.79 0.90
N VAL A 110 15.68 14.63 0.32
CA VAL A 110 15.50 14.69 -1.15
C VAL A 110 16.74 15.33 -1.77
N LEU A 111 17.31 14.66 -2.77
CA LEU A 111 18.40 15.15 -3.60
C LEU A 111 17.85 16.06 -4.70
N GLY A 112 18.27 17.33 -4.68
CA GLY A 112 17.96 18.31 -5.70
C GLY A 112 16.62 19.03 -5.50
N LYS A 113 16.37 20.05 -6.33
CA LYS A 113 15.04 20.69 -6.41
C LYS A 113 14.11 19.73 -7.15
N VAL A 114 12.93 19.49 -6.58
CA VAL A 114 11.81 18.88 -7.29
C VAL A 114 11.58 19.71 -8.54
N GLN A 115 11.93 19.20 -9.73
CA GLN A 115 11.73 19.94 -10.98
C GLN A 115 10.22 20.23 -11.10
N GLN A 116 9.88 21.52 -11.12
CA GLN A 116 8.51 22.02 -11.15
C GLN A 116 8.05 22.26 -12.57
#